data_AF-A0A372MHH5-F1
#
_entry.id   AF-A0A372MHH5-F1
#
_cell.length_a   1.000
_cell.length_b   1.000
_cell.length_c   1.000
_cell.angle_alpha   90.00
_cell.angle_beta   90.00
_cell.angle_gamma   90.00
#
_symmetry.space_group_name_H-M   'P 1'
#
loop_
_entity.id
_entity.type
_entity.pdbx_description
1 polymer ?
#
loop_
_entity_poly.entity_id
_entity_poly.type
_entity_poly.pdbx_seq_one_letter_code
_entity_poly.pdbx_strand_id
1 'polypeptide(L)'
;MKQKEDKETYMDNHDIEKRQSIEYIIKNTDMFLDADYDRLASHIEGHRYFLGKDLSMPITWDEATYSWMSNIYQPISQVMENWATLLSFPGRRKADLFFEICEHQYFLSLQQQKEVNMYNAALDYDVLFGRTIGKIIAKILSSNNAA
;
A
#
# COMPACT_ATOMS: atom_id res chain seq x y z
N MET A 1 7.70 34.27 2.48
CA MET A 1 8.43 33.88 1.26
C MET A 1 9.85 33.41 1.60
N LYS A 2 10.65 34.20 2.34
CA LYS A 2 12.00 33.83 2.83
C LYS A 2 12.13 32.51 3.62
N GLN A 3 11.17 32.17 4.49
CA GLN A 3 11.26 30.93 5.31
C GLN A 3 11.13 29.61 4.53
N LYS A 4 10.62 29.64 3.29
CA LYS A 4 10.51 28.43 2.45
C LYS A 4 11.82 28.17 1.69
N GLU A 5 12.53 29.24 1.32
CA GLU A 5 13.85 29.19 0.65
C GLU A 5 14.97 28.75 1.60
N ASP A 6 14.88 29.08 2.89
CA ASP A 6 15.93 28.76 3.88
C ASP A 6 15.96 27.26 4.29
N LYS A 7 14.84 26.52 4.15
CA LYS A 7 14.78 25.08 4.48
C LYS A 7 15.30 24.17 3.36
N GLU A 8 15.29 24.65 2.13
CA GLU A 8 15.77 23.92 0.96
C GLU A 8 17.31 23.90 0.89
N THR A 9 17.97 24.74 1.70
CA THR A 9 19.42 24.98 1.68
C THR A 9 20.25 23.95 2.49
N TYR A 10 19.62 23.04 3.27
CA TYR A 10 20.32 22.04 4.10
C TYR A 10 19.63 20.66 4.16
N MET A 11 19.02 20.20 3.07
CA MET A 11 18.60 18.78 2.99
C MET A 11 19.80 17.93 2.56
N ASP A 12 20.10 16.88 3.32
CA ASP A 12 21.08 15.88 2.89
C ASP A 12 20.57 15.17 1.63
N ASN A 13 21.48 14.63 0.80
CA ASN A 13 21.13 13.91 -0.42
C ASN A 13 20.12 12.80 -0.16
N HIS A 14 20.21 12.14 1.00
CA HIS A 14 19.28 11.10 1.42
C HIS A 14 17.83 11.63 1.60
N ASP A 15 17.67 12.84 2.13
CA ASP A 15 16.36 13.47 2.31
C ASP A 15 15.76 13.92 0.96
N ILE A 16 16.60 14.33 0.01
CA ILE A 16 16.19 14.67 -1.35
C ILE A 16 15.69 13.42 -2.09
N GLU A 17 16.47 12.34 -2.09
CA GLU A 17 16.09 11.08 -2.75
C GLU A 17 14.80 10.53 -2.17
N LYS A 18 14.71 10.46 -0.83
CA LYS A 18 13.47 10.08 -0.12
C LYS A 18 12.27 10.87 -0.63
N ARG A 19 12.36 12.20 -0.62
CA ARG A 19 11.26 13.08 -1.04
C ARG A 19 10.84 12.81 -2.48
N GLN A 20 11.80 12.69 -3.39
CA GLN A 20 11.54 12.42 -4.80
C GLN A 20 10.87 11.07 -5.01
N SER A 21 11.34 10.02 -4.33
CA SER A 21 10.75 8.68 -4.39
C SER A 21 9.30 8.65 -3.91
N ILE A 22 8.99 9.27 -2.76
CA ILE A 22 7.61 9.28 -2.24
C ILE A 22 6.69 10.13 -3.13
N GLU A 23 7.16 11.30 -3.58
CA GLU A 23 6.39 12.12 -4.52
C GLU A 23 6.12 11.42 -5.85
N TYR A 24 7.07 10.63 -6.34
CA TYR A 24 6.89 9.83 -7.55
C TYR A 24 5.72 8.86 -7.40
N ILE A 25 5.65 8.13 -6.28
CA ILE A 25 4.54 7.19 -6.02
C ILE A 25 3.21 7.93 -5.94
N ILE A 26 3.14 9.03 -5.18
CA ILE A 26 1.89 9.80 -5.01
C ILE A 26 1.41 10.38 -6.34
N LYS A 27 2.32 10.86 -7.21
CA LYS A 27 1.96 11.48 -8.50
C LYS A 27 1.59 10.46 -9.59
N ASN A 28 2.07 9.23 -9.49
CA ASN A 28 1.90 8.22 -10.55
C ASN A 28 0.94 7.08 -10.17
N THR A 29 0.29 7.18 -9.01
CA THR A 29 -0.73 6.22 -8.57
C THR A 29 -1.99 6.96 -8.14
N ASP A 30 -3.15 6.30 -8.20
CA ASP A 30 -4.41 6.81 -7.64
C ASP A 30 -4.67 6.28 -6.21
N MET A 31 -3.67 5.60 -5.64
CA MET A 31 -3.75 4.89 -4.36
C MET A 31 -3.56 5.82 -3.17
N PHE A 32 -2.60 6.74 -3.27
CA PHE A 32 -2.09 7.54 -2.16
C PHE A 32 -2.28 9.04 -2.39
N LEU A 33 -2.35 9.80 -1.30
CA LEU A 33 -2.42 11.26 -1.29
C LEU A 33 -1.22 11.86 -0.54
N ASP A 34 -1.02 13.17 -0.65
CA ASP A 34 0.02 13.89 0.12
C ASP A 34 -0.06 13.62 1.63
N ALA A 35 -1.27 13.41 2.17
CA ALA A 35 -1.49 13.07 3.57
C ALA A 35 -0.90 11.70 3.99
N ASP A 36 -0.59 10.82 3.03
CA ASP A 36 -0.02 9.50 3.28
C ASP A 36 1.52 9.50 3.23
N TYR A 37 2.15 10.66 2.98
CA TYR A 37 3.60 10.80 2.79
C TYR A 37 4.41 10.13 3.91
N ASP A 38 4.11 10.45 5.17
CA ASP A 38 4.87 9.94 6.31
C ASP A 38 4.69 8.42 6.48
N ARG A 39 3.50 7.90 6.16
CA ARG A 39 3.21 6.47 6.22
C ARG A 39 3.92 5.70 5.11
N LEU A 40 3.90 6.22 3.88
CA LEU A 40 4.68 5.69 2.76
C LEU A 40 6.18 5.70 3.06
N ALA A 41 6.71 6.83 3.51
CA ALA A 41 8.10 6.99 3.88
C ALA A 41 8.53 5.95 4.93
N SER A 42 7.74 5.79 5.99
CA SER A 42 8.04 4.81 7.05
C SER A 42 8.04 3.38 6.53
N HIS A 43 7.09 3.05 5.65
CA HIS A 43 6.93 1.70 5.12
C HIS A 43 8.03 1.33 4.12
N ILE A 44 8.41 2.26 3.25
CA ILE A 44 9.52 2.06 2.29
C ILE A 44 10.86 2.04 3.03
N GLU A 45 11.05 2.83 4.08
CA GLU A 45 12.25 2.76 4.92
C GLU A 45 12.38 1.39 5.61
N GLY A 46 11.28 0.84 6.12
CA GLY A 46 11.25 -0.52 6.66
C GLY A 46 11.65 -1.56 5.62
N HIS A 47 11.08 -1.49 4.42
CA HIS A 47 11.44 -2.37 3.29
C HIS A 47 12.93 -2.23 2.92
N ARG A 48 13.43 -1.00 2.80
CA ARG A 48 14.83 -0.68 2.49
C ARG A 48 15.78 -1.30 3.52
N TYR A 49 15.46 -1.18 4.80
CA TYR A 49 16.27 -1.74 5.89
C TYR A 49 16.39 -3.27 5.79
N PHE A 50 15.27 -3.98 5.63
CA PHE A 50 15.29 -5.44 5.55
C PHE A 50 15.92 -5.93 4.24
N LEU A 51 15.63 -5.28 3.12
CA LEU A 51 16.25 -5.60 1.83
C LEU A 51 17.79 -5.46 1.88
N GLY A 52 18.29 -4.38 2.49
CA GLY A 52 19.73 -4.19 2.66
C GLY A 52 20.37 -5.21 3.59
N LYS A 53 19.63 -5.66 4.61
CA LYS A 53 20.07 -6.76 5.48
C LYS A 53 20.19 -8.07 4.70
N ASP A 54 19.17 -8.41 3.91
CA ASP A 54 19.12 -9.67 3.16
C ASP A 54 20.18 -9.72 2.05
N LEU A 55 20.42 -8.60 1.38
CA LEU A 55 21.45 -8.47 0.34
C LEU A 55 22.84 -8.16 0.89
N SER A 56 22.96 -7.92 2.21
CA SER A 56 24.21 -7.51 2.87
C SER A 56 24.88 -6.29 2.22
N MET A 57 24.09 -5.32 1.78
CA MET A 57 24.58 -4.09 1.15
C MET A 57 23.67 -2.89 1.45
N PRO A 58 24.20 -1.64 1.42
CA PRO A 58 23.38 -0.44 1.48
C PRO A 58 22.42 -0.39 0.28
N ILE A 59 21.18 0.03 0.54
CA ILE A 59 20.14 0.23 -0.47
C ILE A 59 19.73 1.70 -0.47
N THR A 60 19.72 2.31 -1.65
CA THR A 60 19.27 3.70 -1.87
C THR A 60 17.74 3.81 -1.79
N TRP A 61 17.22 5.02 -1.70
CA TRP A 61 15.75 5.23 -1.73
C TRP A 61 15.14 4.85 -3.07
N ASP A 62 15.85 5.08 -4.17
CA ASP A 62 15.39 4.72 -5.51
C ASP A 62 15.28 3.20 -5.69
N GLU A 63 16.32 2.45 -5.32
CA GLU A 63 16.32 0.98 -5.35
C GLU A 63 15.24 0.38 -4.44
N ALA A 64 15.09 0.92 -3.23
CA ALA A 64 14.06 0.49 -2.30
C ALA A 64 12.66 0.75 -2.84
N THR A 65 12.44 1.91 -3.46
CA THR A 65 11.17 2.31 -4.05
C THR A 65 10.81 1.43 -5.23
N TYR A 66 11.76 1.16 -6.13
CA TYR A 66 11.57 0.23 -7.24
C TYR A 66 11.19 -1.17 -6.74
N SER A 67 11.97 -1.70 -5.79
CA SER A 67 11.70 -3.01 -5.19
C SER A 67 10.35 -3.04 -4.46
N TRP A 68 10.00 -2.00 -3.72
CA TRP A 68 8.73 -1.88 -3.01
C TRP A 68 7.54 -1.83 -3.99
N MET A 69 7.68 -1.09 -5.09
CA MET A 69 6.66 -1.00 -6.14
C MET A 69 6.36 -2.37 -6.75
N SER A 70 7.40 -3.15 -7.05
CA SER A 70 7.23 -4.47 -7.68
C SER A 70 6.78 -5.56 -6.71
N ASN A 71 7.28 -5.57 -5.47
CA ASN A 71 7.08 -6.70 -4.56
C ASN A 71 5.94 -6.47 -3.56
N ILE A 72 5.52 -5.22 -3.34
CA ILE A 72 4.49 -4.86 -2.37
C ILE A 72 3.34 -4.12 -3.03
N TYR A 73 3.61 -3.00 -3.70
CA TYR A 73 2.54 -2.19 -4.29
C TYR A 73 1.75 -2.97 -5.35
N GLN A 74 2.44 -3.47 -6.38
CA GLN A 74 1.81 -4.09 -7.52
C GLN A 74 0.98 -5.34 -7.17
N PRO A 75 1.44 -6.27 -6.31
CA PRO A 75 0.62 -7.42 -5.93
C PRO A 75 -0.68 -7.03 -5.21
N ILE A 76 -0.63 -6.01 -4.34
CA ILE A 76 -1.83 -5.53 -3.64
C ILE A 76 -2.73 -4.76 -4.61
N SER A 77 -2.17 -3.88 -5.44
CA SER A 77 -2.92 -3.08 -6.39
C SER A 77 -3.68 -3.96 -7.39
N GLN A 78 -3.07 -5.06 -7.85
CA GLN A 78 -3.72 -6.03 -8.74
C GLN A 78 -4.99 -6.66 -8.13
N VAL A 79 -4.96 -6.97 -6.83
CA VAL A 79 -6.14 -7.49 -6.12
C VAL A 79 -7.19 -6.38 -5.95
N MET A 80 -6.75 -5.17 -5.60
CA MET A 80 -7.63 -4.02 -5.42
C MET A 80 -8.17 -3.43 -6.73
N GLU A 81 -7.59 -3.70 -7.89
CA GLU A 81 -8.14 -3.32 -9.20
C GLU A 81 -9.36 -4.17 -9.58
N ASN A 82 -9.55 -5.32 -8.92
CA ASN A 82 -10.76 -6.10 -9.10
C ASN A 82 -11.96 -5.37 -8.48
N TRP A 83 -12.94 -5.03 -9.32
CA TRP A 83 -14.18 -4.35 -8.93
C TRP A 83 -14.91 -5.02 -7.75
N ALA A 84 -14.82 -6.36 -7.64
CA ALA A 84 -15.41 -7.09 -6.52
C ALA A 84 -14.77 -6.71 -5.17
N THR A 85 -13.43 -6.63 -5.12
CA THR A 85 -12.66 -6.32 -3.92
C THR A 85 -12.90 -4.88 -3.45
N LEU A 86 -12.92 -3.89 -4.35
CA LEU A 86 -13.21 -2.50 -3.94
C LEU A 86 -14.63 -2.34 -3.40
N LEU A 87 -15.60 -3.05 -3.99
CA LEU A 87 -16.97 -3.03 -3.49
C LEU A 87 -17.07 -3.66 -2.10
N SER A 88 -16.24 -4.64 -1.74
CA SER A 88 -16.23 -5.24 -0.41
C SER A 88 -15.97 -4.25 0.73
N PHE A 89 -15.39 -3.08 0.46
CA PHE A 89 -14.97 -2.09 1.48
C PHE A 89 -15.56 -0.69 1.25
N PRO A 90 -16.89 -0.52 1.34
CA PRO A 90 -17.54 0.75 1.04
C PRO A 90 -17.11 1.84 2.04
N GLY A 91 -16.73 3.00 1.50
CA GLY A 91 -16.33 4.18 2.29
C GLY A 91 -14.93 4.11 2.90
N ARG A 92 -14.14 3.08 2.57
CA ARG A 92 -12.72 3.01 2.96
C ARG A 92 -11.84 3.60 1.88
N ARG A 93 -10.78 4.30 2.28
CA ARG A 93 -9.77 4.79 1.33
C ARG A 93 -8.90 3.63 0.87
N LYS A 94 -8.46 3.68 -0.40
CA LYS A 94 -7.57 2.67 -0.97
C LYS A 94 -6.25 2.58 -0.18
N ALA A 95 -5.61 3.71 0.14
CA ALA A 95 -4.41 3.76 0.97
C ALA A 95 -4.58 3.04 2.33
N ASP A 96 -5.71 3.24 3.02
CA ASP A 96 -5.93 2.63 4.33
C ASP A 96 -6.01 1.10 4.22
N LEU A 97 -6.77 0.60 3.24
CA LEU A 97 -6.85 -0.85 2.96
C LEU A 97 -5.49 -1.43 2.57
N PHE A 98 -4.73 -0.70 1.74
CA PHE A 98 -3.41 -1.10 1.32
C PHE A 98 -2.49 -1.38 2.51
N PHE A 99 -2.41 -0.44 3.46
CA PHE A 99 -1.54 -0.63 4.62
C PHE A 99 -2.08 -1.66 5.62
N GLU A 100 -3.40 -1.80 5.75
CA GLU A 100 -4.01 -2.89 6.53
C GLU A 100 -3.64 -4.27 5.96
N ILE A 101 -3.57 -4.40 4.63
CA ILE A 101 -3.11 -5.63 3.96
C ILE A 101 -1.63 -5.89 4.25
N CYS A 102 -0.78 -4.87 4.26
CA CYS A 102 0.62 -5.01 4.66
C CYS A 102 0.75 -5.52 6.11
N GLU A 103 -0.03 -4.94 7.04
CA GLU A 103 -0.08 -5.39 8.44
C GLU A 103 -0.59 -6.84 8.55
N HIS A 104 -1.63 -7.18 7.78
CA HIS A 104 -2.17 -8.53 7.72
C HIS A 104 -1.15 -9.55 7.20
N GLN A 105 -0.41 -9.21 6.14
CA GLN A 105 0.67 -10.05 5.62
C GLN A 105 1.72 -10.35 6.71
N TYR A 106 2.11 -9.33 7.48
CA TYR A 106 3.05 -9.51 8.58
C TYR A 106 2.49 -10.50 9.62
N PHE A 107 1.25 -10.33 10.07
CA PHE A 107 0.63 -11.25 11.03
C PHE A 107 0.47 -12.67 10.49
N LEU A 108 0.07 -12.82 9.22
CA LEU A 108 -0.02 -14.13 8.57
C LEU A 108 1.34 -14.83 8.52
N SER A 109 2.41 -14.08 8.22
CA SER A 109 3.77 -14.64 8.17
C SER A 109 4.22 -15.18 9.53
N LEU A 110 3.89 -14.47 10.62
CA LEU A 110 4.16 -14.91 11.99
C LEU A 110 3.35 -16.15 12.36
N GLN A 111 2.06 -16.16 12.04
CA GLN A 111 1.18 -17.29 12.36
C GLN A 111 1.60 -18.56 11.62
N GLN A 112 2.00 -18.45 10.36
CA GLN A 112 2.36 -19.59 9.52
C GLN A 112 3.85 -19.97 9.63
N GLN A 113 4.66 -19.15 10.32
CA GLN A 113 6.11 -19.29 10.43
C GLN A 113 6.80 -19.42 9.06
N LYS A 114 6.26 -18.74 8.06
CA LYS A 114 6.80 -18.73 6.70
C LYS A 114 6.45 -17.41 6.02
N GLU A 115 7.19 -17.10 4.96
CA GLU A 115 6.90 -15.97 4.12
C GLU A 115 5.52 -16.14 3.43
N VAL A 116 4.74 -15.07 3.42
CA VAL A 116 3.46 -14.97 2.71
C VAL A 116 3.61 -13.84 1.70
N ASN A 117 3.42 -14.13 0.41
CA ASN A 117 3.49 -13.06 -0.58
C ASN A 117 2.29 -12.09 -0.46
N MET A 118 2.50 -10.86 -0.90
CA MET A 118 1.51 -9.77 -0.77
C MET A 118 0.21 -10.03 -1.53
N TYR A 119 0.27 -10.73 -2.67
CA TYR A 119 -0.93 -11.10 -3.43
C TYR A 119 -1.86 -12.01 -2.61
N ASN A 120 -1.30 -13.06 -2.01
CA ASN A 120 -2.05 -14.01 -1.18
C ASN A 120 -2.58 -13.34 0.09
N ALA A 121 -1.81 -12.45 0.71
CA ALA A 121 -2.28 -11.69 1.86
C ALA A 121 -3.45 -10.77 1.51
N ALA A 122 -3.40 -10.09 0.35
CA ALA A 122 -4.49 -9.25 -0.13
C ALA A 122 -5.78 -10.06 -0.39
N LEU A 123 -5.66 -11.24 -1.02
CA LEU A 123 -6.80 -12.14 -1.23
C LEU A 123 -7.40 -12.64 0.09
N ASP A 124 -6.56 -13.08 1.02
CA ASP A 124 -7.00 -13.54 2.34
C ASP A 124 -7.70 -12.41 3.11
N TYR A 125 -7.17 -11.19 3.06
CA TYR A 125 -7.78 -10.02 3.67
C TYR A 125 -9.16 -9.70 3.07
N ASP A 126 -9.31 -9.73 1.73
CA ASP A 126 -10.60 -9.53 1.05
C ASP A 126 -11.62 -10.59 1.48
N VAL A 127 -11.21 -11.86 1.58
CA VAL A 127 -12.09 -12.96 2.01
C VAL A 127 -12.54 -12.80 3.46
N LEU A 128 -11.64 -12.42 4.37
CA LEU A 128 -11.94 -12.35 5.82
C LEU A 128 -12.69 -11.07 6.21
N PHE A 129 -12.30 -9.93 5.65
CA PHE A 129 -12.76 -8.61 6.09
C PHE A 129 -13.66 -7.90 5.08
N GLY A 130 -13.70 -8.40 3.84
CA GLY A 130 -14.61 -7.89 2.83
C GLY A 130 -16.06 -8.09 3.23
N ARG A 131 -16.86 -7.02 3.21
CA ARG A 131 -18.30 -7.17 3.39
C ARG A 131 -18.83 -7.93 2.20
N THR A 132 -19.68 -8.94 2.44
CA THR A 132 -20.43 -9.62 1.38
C THR A 132 -21.44 -8.66 0.74
N ILE A 133 -20.99 -7.68 -0.04
CA ILE A 133 -21.85 -6.76 -0.81
C ILE A 133 -22.72 -7.53 -1.80
N GLY A 134 -22.31 -8.75 -2.18
CA GLY A 134 -23.16 -9.72 -2.88
C GLY A 134 -24.50 -9.97 -2.17
N LYS A 135 -24.56 -10.00 -0.84
CA LYS A 135 -25.82 -10.18 -0.09
C LYS A 135 -26.73 -8.95 -0.18
N ILE A 136 -26.16 -7.76 -0.30
CA ILE A 136 -26.90 -6.50 -0.39
C ILE A 136 -27.41 -6.27 -1.82
N ILE A 137 -26.55 -6.51 -2.83
CA ILE A 137 -26.94 -6.43 -4.26
C ILE A 137 -27.99 -7.50 -4.59
N ALA A 138 -27.84 -8.74 -4.11
CA ALA A 138 -28.86 -9.78 -4.30
C ALA A 138 -30.20 -9.39 -3.68
N LYS A 139 -30.19 -8.75 -2.49
CA LYS A 139 -31.41 -8.26 -1.85
C LYS A 139 -32.10 -7.18 -2.69
N ILE A 140 -31.34 -6.24 -3.24
CA ILE A 140 -31.86 -5.13 -4.07
C ILE A 140 -32.38 -5.62 -5.43
N LEU A 141 -31.67 -6.53 -6.09
CA LEU A 141 -32.11 -7.12 -7.37
C LEU A 141 -33.34 -8.03 -7.20
N SER A 142 -33.44 -8.76 -6.08
CA SER A 142 -34.61 -9.59 -5.78
C SER A 142 -35.87 -8.78 -5.46
N SER A 143 -35.72 -7.58 -4.90
CA SER A 143 -36.85 -6.68 -4.60
C SER A 143 -37.41 -5.95 -5.83
N ASN A 144 -36.63 -5.78 -6.90
CA ASN A 144 -37.08 -5.09 -8.12
C ASN A 144 -37.77 -6.00 -9.15
N ASN A 145 -37.61 -7.33 -9.04
CA ASN A 145 -38.28 -8.31 -9.91
C ASN A 145 -39.61 -8.84 -9.34
N ALA A 146 -40.07 -8.28 -8.22
CA ALA A 146 -41.30 -8.68 -7.52
C ALA A 146 -42.41 -7.61 -7.58
N ALA A 147 -42.30 -6.64 -8.48
CA ALA A 147 -43.28 -5.58 -8.74
C ALA A 147 -43.87 -5.71 -10.14
#